data_AF-A0A9P6VHA9-F1
#
_entry.id   AF-A0A9P6VHA9-F1
#
_cell.length_a   1.000
_cell.length_b   1.000
_cell.length_c   1.000
_cell.angle_alpha   90.00
_cell.angle_beta   90.00
_cell.angle_gamma   90.00
#
_symmetry.space_group_name_H-M   'P 1'
#
loop_
_entity.id
_entity.type
_entity.pdbx_description
1 polymer ?
#
loop_
_entity_poly.entity_id
_entity_poly.type
_entity_poly.pdbx_seq_one_letter_code
_entity_poly.pdbx_strand_id
1 'polypeptide(L)'
;MPSRLTLHDASVLEKIKDPESAATSIMVDPSLPPDPNLDHETYAAALEAETKIINDILVLEKTRVAHEKKFPRLAAPLCPSQEERTFRSTMLAEWSVIIRRLDELVGQFPRFASARNNRATALRGMYGDGMLVKLWVEQESTHAVGGKGIDAHCISDGLPSFNLPNRLSSKDDVSLREVTRKVLHDLTTGIALLTPTTAFGAISPKQAERLGNLHMQRGRLYRVAADKLSRNGNLVDSVETTEGITVRNVELKAEFRASAGQEEARWSSLDFEENASRDFMIAGRYGNETGKALAVAMNPTAKLCGEIVREAMRKEYALGGVENQKDESVRKEQPTRMKTRSKTENCEFDIAA
;
A
#
# COMPACT_ATOMS: atom_id res chain seq x y z
N MET A 1 33.25 -42.10 4.16
CA MET A 1 32.85 -41.83 2.77
C MET A 1 31.61 -40.94 2.86
N PRO A 2 31.64 -39.68 2.40
CA PRO A 2 30.48 -38.82 2.53
C PRO A 2 29.39 -39.30 1.56
N SER A 3 28.18 -39.49 2.09
CA SER A 3 26.99 -39.93 1.37
C SER A 3 26.68 -38.94 0.24
N ARG A 4 26.69 -39.42 -1.01
CA ARG A 4 26.24 -38.61 -2.15
C ARG A 4 24.73 -38.42 -2.04
N LEU A 5 24.31 -37.16 -1.89
CA LEU A 5 22.91 -36.76 -1.97
C LEU A 5 22.30 -37.26 -3.27
N THR A 6 21.09 -37.83 -3.20
CA THR A 6 20.35 -38.27 -4.38
C THR A 6 19.79 -37.06 -5.15
N LEU A 7 19.42 -37.25 -6.42
CA LEU A 7 18.76 -36.19 -7.20
C LEU A 7 17.44 -35.73 -6.56
N HIS A 8 16.76 -36.63 -5.85
CA HIS A 8 15.57 -36.29 -5.09
C HIS A 8 15.92 -35.41 -3.88
N ASP A 9 16.97 -35.75 -3.14
CA ASP A 9 17.45 -34.92 -2.02
C ASP A 9 17.86 -33.53 -2.49
N ALA A 10 18.52 -33.42 -3.64
CA ALA A 10 18.87 -32.13 -4.24
C ALA A 10 17.62 -31.30 -4.60
N SER A 11 16.60 -31.93 -5.18
CA SER A 11 15.32 -31.27 -5.52
C SER A 11 14.52 -30.87 -4.29
N VAL A 12 14.55 -31.69 -3.24
CA VAL A 12 13.91 -31.41 -1.95
C VAL A 12 14.65 -30.28 -1.23
N LEU A 13 15.99 -30.28 -1.24
CA LEU A 13 16.80 -29.20 -0.68
C LEU A 13 16.64 -27.87 -1.43
N GLU A 14 16.42 -27.89 -2.76
CA GLU A 14 16.02 -26.70 -3.51
C GLU A 14 14.66 -26.16 -3.08
N LYS A 15 13.70 -27.04 -2.80
CA LYS A 15 12.35 -26.66 -2.32
C LYS A 15 12.32 -26.23 -0.85
N ILE A 16 13.26 -26.73 -0.05
CA ILE A 16 13.45 -26.37 1.37
C ILE A 16 14.34 -25.13 1.52
N LYS A 17 15.00 -24.70 0.44
CA LYS A 17 15.82 -23.48 0.45
C LYS A 17 14.90 -22.31 0.75
N ASP A 18 14.90 -21.92 2.02
CA ASP A 18 14.19 -20.75 2.49
C ASP A 18 14.70 -19.54 1.68
N PRO A 19 13.85 -18.87 0.90
CA PRO A 19 14.27 -17.67 0.18
C PRO A 19 14.79 -16.57 1.12
N GLU A 20 14.53 -16.68 2.44
CA GLU A 20 15.08 -15.77 3.45
C GLU A 20 16.50 -16.13 3.93
N SER A 21 16.97 -17.37 3.75
CA SER A 21 18.29 -17.80 4.26
C SER A 21 19.47 -17.26 3.45
N ALA A 22 19.21 -16.73 2.24
CA ALA A 22 20.19 -16.06 1.40
C ALA A 22 20.19 -14.54 1.56
N ALA A 23 19.66 -14.00 2.66
CA ALA A 23 19.81 -12.59 3.02
C ALA A 23 21.29 -12.28 3.31
N THR A 24 22.07 -12.09 2.24
CA THR A 24 23.38 -11.46 2.32
C THR A 24 23.15 -10.07 2.88
N SER A 25 23.59 -9.89 4.13
CA SER A 25 23.53 -8.62 4.84
C SER A 25 24.20 -7.55 3.97
N ILE A 26 23.48 -6.48 3.75
CA ILE A 26 24.01 -5.32 3.03
C ILE A 26 25.12 -4.73 3.90
N MET A 27 26.29 -4.49 3.32
CA MET A 27 27.37 -3.82 4.03
C MET A 27 27.04 -2.33 4.10
N VAL A 28 26.75 -1.85 5.31
CA VAL A 28 26.48 -0.44 5.58
C VAL A 28 27.73 0.19 6.19
N ASP A 29 28.24 1.24 5.55
CA ASP A 29 29.41 1.97 6.00
C ASP A 29 29.05 3.44 6.27
N PRO A 30 29.03 3.89 7.55
CA PRO A 30 28.72 5.26 7.92
C PRO A 30 29.73 6.31 7.41
N SER A 31 30.93 5.90 6.99
CA SER A 31 31.95 6.80 6.45
C SER A 31 31.68 7.20 4.98
N LEU A 32 30.80 6.46 4.29
CA LEU A 32 30.42 6.75 2.91
C LEU A 32 29.52 7.98 2.81
N PRO A 33 29.59 8.72 1.67
CA PRO A 33 28.74 9.87 1.45
C PRO A 33 27.24 9.50 1.44
N PRO A 34 26.35 10.40 1.88
CA PRO A 34 24.91 10.15 1.90
C PRO A 34 24.27 9.87 0.52
N ASP A 35 24.88 10.39 -0.55
CA ASP A 35 24.49 10.14 -1.94
C ASP A 35 25.75 9.88 -2.77
N PRO A 36 25.87 8.73 -3.46
CA PRO A 36 27.04 8.41 -4.27
C PRO A 36 27.14 9.19 -5.59
N ASN A 37 26.08 9.91 -6.00
CA ASN A 37 25.98 10.55 -7.31
C ASN A 37 26.22 12.06 -7.32
N LEU A 38 26.36 12.68 -6.14
CA LEU A 38 26.50 14.11 -5.98
C LEU A 38 27.74 14.42 -5.14
N ASP A 39 28.44 15.49 -5.48
CA ASP A 39 29.46 16.06 -4.60
C ASP A 39 28.80 16.73 -3.36
N HIS A 40 29.62 17.03 -2.36
CA HIS A 40 29.16 17.54 -1.08
C HIS A 40 28.41 18.89 -1.19
N GLU A 41 28.87 19.81 -2.05
CA GLU A 41 28.25 21.14 -2.19
C GLU A 41 26.90 21.04 -2.91
N THR A 42 26.85 20.29 -4.02
CA THR A 42 25.61 20.04 -4.76
C THR A 42 24.59 19.29 -3.90
N TYR A 43 25.02 18.29 -3.13
CA TYR A 43 24.15 17.56 -2.22
C TYR A 43 23.58 18.47 -1.13
N ALA A 44 24.40 19.34 -0.52
CA ALA A 44 23.95 20.25 0.52
C ALA A 44 22.91 21.26 -0.02
N ALA A 45 23.14 21.83 -1.20
CA ALA A 45 22.20 22.74 -1.84
C ALA A 45 20.86 22.05 -2.19
N ALA A 46 20.92 20.84 -2.74
CA ALA A 46 19.74 20.05 -3.06
C ALA A 46 18.94 19.68 -1.80
N LEU A 47 19.63 19.30 -0.72
CA LEU A 47 19.01 18.95 0.56
C LEU A 47 18.35 20.15 1.23
N GLU A 48 18.96 21.34 1.17
CA GLU A 48 18.37 22.56 1.71
C GLU A 48 17.06 22.91 0.99
N ALA A 49 17.06 22.85 -0.34
CA ALA A 49 15.87 23.08 -1.16
C ALA A 49 14.77 22.03 -0.90
N GLU A 50 15.17 20.76 -0.79
CA GLU A 50 14.27 19.65 -0.46
C GLU A 50 13.61 19.81 0.91
N THR A 51 14.39 20.14 1.95
CA THR A 51 13.91 20.25 3.33
C THR A 51 12.78 21.26 3.45
N LYS A 52 12.87 22.39 2.72
CA LYS A 52 11.79 23.39 2.66
C LYS A 52 10.50 22.79 2.13
N ILE A 53 10.57 22.01 1.06
CA ILE A 53 9.39 21.37 0.45
C ILE A 53 8.82 20.27 1.35
N ILE A 54 9.67 19.45 1.97
CA ILE A 54 9.22 18.39 2.89
C ILE A 54 8.45 18.99 4.07
N ASN A 55 8.91 20.10 4.63
CA ASN A 55 8.20 20.76 5.72
C ASN A 55 6.78 21.20 5.31
N ASP A 56 6.63 21.70 4.08
CA ASP A 56 5.32 22.08 3.54
C ASP A 56 4.40 20.85 3.36
N ILE A 57 4.95 19.73 2.86
CA ILE A 57 4.23 18.45 2.79
C ILE A 57 3.74 18.02 4.17
N LEU A 58 4.61 18.08 5.19
CA LEU A 58 4.26 17.67 6.56
C LEU A 58 3.16 18.55 7.16
N VAL A 59 3.19 19.87 6.92
CA VAL A 59 2.14 20.80 7.36
C VAL A 59 0.82 20.49 6.66
N LEU A 60 0.87 20.21 5.35
CA LEU A 60 -0.31 19.91 4.55
C LEU A 60 -0.96 18.58 4.99
N GLU A 61 -0.16 17.53 5.21
CA GLU A 61 -0.63 16.24 5.73
C GLU A 61 -1.23 16.36 7.13
N LYS A 62 -0.61 17.11 8.04
CA LYS A 62 -1.18 17.37 9.37
C LYS A 62 -2.54 18.06 9.28
N THR A 63 -2.66 19.03 8.38
CA THR A 63 -3.92 19.75 8.11
C THR A 63 -4.99 18.79 7.58
N ARG A 64 -4.62 17.90 6.64
CA ARG A 64 -5.49 16.85 6.10
C ARG A 64 -6.00 15.91 7.20
N VAL A 65 -5.09 15.37 8.02
CA VAL A 65 -5.44 14.43 9.10
C VAL A 65 -6.32 15.09 10.15
N ALA A 66 -6.04 16.35 10.51
CA ALA A 66 -6.87 17.10 11.44
C ALA A 66 -8.30 17.30 10.90
N HIS A 67 -8.42 17.60 9.60
CA HIS A 67 -9.73 17.70 8.94
C HIS A 67 -10.45 16.34 8.90
N GLU A 68 -9.77 15.24 8.55
CA GLU A 68 -10.36 13.90 8.54
C GLU A 68 -10.84 13.45 9.93
N LYS A 69 -10.15 13.86 11.00
CA LYS A 69 -10.61 13.61 12.39
C LYS A 69 -11.87 14.41 12.73
N LYS A 70 -11.99 15.64 12.24
CA LYS A 70 -13.19 16.50 12.43
C LYS A 70 -14.39 15.98 11.62
N PHE A 71 -14.13 15.40 10.46
CA PHE A 71 -15.15 14.90 9.52
C PHE A 71 -14.84 13.43 9.14
N PRO A 72 -15.10 12.46 10.04
CA PRO A 72 -14.80 11.06 9.78
C PRO A 72 -15.67 10.50 8.64
N ARG A 73 -15.05 9.68 7.77
CA ARG A 73 -15.65 9.17 6.52
C ARG A 73 -16.97 8.43 6.71
N LEU A 74 -17.15 7.73 7.83
CA LEU A 74 -18.38 6.99 8.17
C LEU A 74 -19.58 7.91 8.46
N ALA A 75 -19.33 9.20 8.71
CA ALA A 75 -20.35 10.22 8.98
C ALA A 75 -20.43 11.26 7.84
N ALA A 76 -19.68 11.09 6.75
CA ALA A 76 -19.68 12.04 5.64
C ALA A 76 -21.02 11.95 4.89
N PRO A 77 -21.76 13.05 4.72
CA PRO A 77 -22.98 13.05 3.93
C PRO A 77 -22.68 12.72 2.47
N LEU A 78 -23.62 12.03 1.79
CA LEU A 78 -23.59 11.74 0.34
C LEU A 78 -23.22 12.97 -0.51
N CYS A 79 -23.56 14.17 -0.02
CA CYS A 79 -23.17 15.45 -0.61
C CYS A 79 -22.24 16.22 0.34
N PRO A 80 -21.01 16.57 -0.10
CA PRO A 80 -20.09 17.35 0.71
C PRO A 80 -20.62 18.77 0.94
N SER A 81 -20.46 19.24 2.17
CA SER A 81 -20.78 20.61 2.56
C SER A 81 -19.93 21.62 1.77
N GLN A 82 -20.34 22.90 1.78
CA GLN A 82 -19.56 23.94 1.13
C GLN A 82 -18.17 24.11 1.79
N GLU A 83 -18.06 23.90 3.12
CA GLU A 83 -16.80 23.90 3.86
C GLU A 83 -15.86 22.80 3.36
N GLU A 84 -16.36 21.57 3.23
CA GLU A 84 -15.58 20.43 2.74
C GLU A 84 -15.15 20.58 1.28
N ARG A 85 -16.03 21.11 0.41
CA ARG A 85 -15.67 21.40 -0.99
C ARG A 85 -14.55 22.42 -1.07
N THR A 86 -14.65 23.49 -0.29
CA THR A 86 -13.64 24.56 -0.24
C THR A 86 -12.32 24.01 0.29
N PHE A 87 -12.36 23.22 1.37
CA PHE A 87 -11.18 22.55 1.92
C PHE A 87 -10.50 21.65 0.88
N ARG A 88 -11.26 20.79 0.19
CA ARG A 88 -10.73 19.94 -0.88
C ARG A 88 -10.09 20.75 -2.01
N SER A 89 -10.72 21.83 -2.46
CA SER A 89 -10.13 22.68 -3.51
C SER A 89 -8.83 23.36 -3.06
N THR A 90 -8.76 23.83 -1.82
CA THR A 90 -7.53 24.42 -1.27
C THR A 90 -6.43 23.38 -1.16
N MET A 91 -6.73 22.18 -0.64
CA MET A 91 -5.76 21.09 -0.56
C MET A 91 -5.20 20.70 -1.93
N LEU A 92 -6.04 20.61 -2.96
CA LEU A 92 -5.60 20.32 -4.33
C LEU A 92 -4.70 21.43 -4.88
N ALA A 93 -5.01 22.70 -4.61
CA ALA A 93 -4.17 23.83 -5.01
C ALA A 93 -2.79 23.77 -4.32
N GLU A 94 -2.75 23.54 -3.02
CA GLU A 94 -1.50 23.43 -2.26
C GLU A 94 -0.64 22.24 -2.74
N TRP A 95 -1.24 21.07 -2.94
CA TRP A 95 -0.53 19.91 -3.52
C TRP A 95 0.06 20.21 -4.90
N SER A 96 -0.68 20.94 -5.75
CA SER A 96 -0.18 21.31 -7.07
C SER A 96 1.06 22.22 -7.01
N VAL A 97 1.11 23.13 -6.03
CA VAL A 97 2.27 24.01 -5.79
C VAL A 97 3.48 23.18 -5.32
N ILE A 98 3.26 22.23 -4.40
CA ILE A 98 4.30 21.31 -3.92
C ILE A 98 4.86 20.49 -5.08
N ILE A 99 4.00 19.87 -5.91
CA ILE A 99 4.42 19.05 -7.05
C ILE A 99 5.23 19.88 -8.04
N ARG A 100 4.82 21.12 -8.34
CA ARG A 100 5.59 22.03 -9.20
C ARG A 100 6.98 22.31 -8.64
N ARG A 101 7.10 22.57 -7.34
CA ARG A 101 8.41 22.79 -6.69
C ARG A 101 9.29 21.55 -6.71
N LEU A 102 8.70 20.36 -6.57
CA LEU A 102 9.42 19.10 -6.72
C LEU A 102 9.84 18.86 -8.18
N ASP A 103 9.02 19.26 -9.15
CA ASP A 103 9.39 19.24 -10.58
C ASP A 103 10.60 20.13 -10.86
N GLU A 104 10.60 21.35 -10.33
CA GLU A 104 11.73 22.28 -10.42
C GLU A 104 12.99 21.70 -9.75
N LEU A 105 12.85 21.10 -8.57
CA LEU A 105 13.97 20.48 -7.84
C LEU A 105 14.57 19.29 -8.61
N VAL A 106 13.73 18.40 -9.15
CA VAL A 106 14.21 17.28 -9.97
C VAL A 106 14.84 17.78 -11.28
N GLY A 107 14.33 18.88 -11.85
CA GLY A 107 14.93 19.52 -13.02
C GLY A 107 16.31 20.10 -12.73
N GLN A 108 16.48 20.75 -11.57
CA GLN A 108 17.76 21.33 -11.13
C GLN A 108 18.79 20.26 -10.75
N PHE A 109 18.35 19.17 -10.10
CA PHE A 109 19.22 18.08 -9.65
C PHE A 109 18.74 16.71 -10.15
N PRO A 110 18.94 16.38 -11.45
CA PRO A 110 18.38 15.16 -12.05
C PRO A 110 18.86 13.84 -11.44
N ARG A 111 20.07 13.86 -10.85
CA ARG A 111 20.73 12.73 -10.16
C ARG A 111 20.41 12.64 -8.67
N PHE A 112 19.65 13.59 -8.11
CA PHE A 112 19.27 13.57 -6.71
C PHE A 112 18.04 12.68 -6.52
N ALA A 113 18.27 11.43 -6.10
CA ALA A 113 17.21 10.43 -5.98
C ALA A 113 16.13 10.80 -4.94
N SER A 114 16.51 11.53 -3.89
CA SER A 114 15.61 11.94 -2.81
C SER A 114 14.45 12.82 -3.31
N ALA A 115 14.74 13.78 -4.20
CA ALA A 115 13.71 14.63 -4.79
C ALA A 115 12.67 13.83 -5.60
N ARG A 116 13.11 12.79 -6.33
CA ARG A 116 12.24 11.88 -7.08
C ARG A 116 11.36 11.04 -6.16
N ASN A 117 11.95 10.52 -5.08
CA ASN A 117 11.22 9.79 -4.04
C ASN A 117 10.10 10.67 -3.44
N ASN A 118 10.42 11.93 -3.12
CA ASN A 118 9.46 12.87 -2.56
C ASN A 118 8.38 13.30 -3.56
N ARG A 119 8.74 13.47 -4.84
CA ARG A 119 7.76 13.72 -5.90
C ARG A 119 6.79 12.56 -6.07
N ALA A 120 7.28 11.33 -6.04
CA ALA A 120 6.44 10.13 -6.04
C ALA A 120 5.48 10.12 -4.83
N THR A 121 5.97 10.42 -3.63
CA THR A 121 5.15 10.55 -2.41
C THR A 121 4.04 11.59 -2.58
N ALA A 122 4.38 12.79 -3.06
CA ALA A 122 3.40 13.87 -3.24
C ALA A 122 2.33 13.53 -4.28
N LEU A 123 2.73 12.92 -5.41
CA LEU A 123 1.79 12.46 -6.43
C LEU A 123 0.86 11.37 -5.89
N ARG A 124 1.39 10.43 -5.10
CA ARG A 124 0.58 9.42 -4.41
C ARG A 124 -0.37 10.04 -3.37
N GLY A 125 0.04 11.11 -2.70
CA GLY A 125 -0.81 11.88 -1.79
C GLY A 125 -1.99 12.54 -2.51
N MET A 126 -1.74 13.13 -3.69
CA MET A 126 -2.75 13.86 -4.47
C MET A 126 -3.70 12.97 -5.28
N TYR A 127 -3.20 11.86 -5.84
CA TYR A 127 -3.95 11.00 -6.76
C TYR A 127 -4.30 9.63 -6.17
N GLY A 128 -3.69 9.27 -5.05
CA GLY A 128 -3.82 7.96 -4.42
C GLY A 128 -3.01 6.86 -5.11
N ASP A 129 -2.81 5.74 -4.41
CA ASP A 129 -2.08 4.58 -4.95
C ASP A 129 -2.85 3.84 -6.05
N GLY A 130 -4.16 4.08 -6.11
CA GLY A 130 -5.05 3.50 -7.09
C GLY A 130 -4.92 4.10 -8.49
N MET A 131 -4.05 5.09 -8.69
CA MET A 131 -3.90 5.82 -9.95
C MET A 131 -3.44 4.95 -11.12
N LEU A 132 -2.73 3.85 -10.86
CA LEU A 132 -2.20 2.96 -11.91
C LEU A 132 -3.30 2.21 -12.69
N VAL A 133 -4.48 2.03 -12.11
CA VAL A 133 -5.55 1.22 -12.68
C VAL A 133 -6.80 2.07 -12.86
N LYS A 134 -7.39 1.98 -14.04
CA LYS A 134 -8.70 2.51 -14.32
C LYS A 134 -9.72 1.41 -14.06
N LEU A 135 -10.75 1.74 -13.28
CA LEU A 135 -11.88 0.86 -12.99
C LEU A 135 -13.14 1.50 -13.57
N TRP A 136 -13.97 0.71 -14.23
CA TRP A 136 -15.28 1.16 -14.72
C TRP A 136 -16.27 0.00 -14.77
N VAL A 137 -17.55 0.33 -14.81
CA VAL A 137 -18.65 -0.61 -15.00
C VAL A 137 -19.02 -0.64 -16.47
N GLU A 138 -19.12 -1.83 -17.06
CA GLU A 138 -19.44 -2.00 -18.49
C GLU A 138 -20.91 -2.35 -18.75
N GLN A 139 -21.56 -3.14 -17.88
CA GLN A 139 -22.99 -3.47 -17.99
C GLN A 139 -23.70 -3.45 -16.63
N GLU A 140 -24.86 -2.79 -16.59
CA GLU A 140 -25.91 -2.97 -15.57
C GLU A 140 -27.01 -3.84 -16.19
N SER A 141 -27.02 -5.14 -15.92
CA SER A 141 -28.20 -5.97 -16.23
C SER A 141 -29.12 -5.97 -15.02
N THR A 142 -30.21 -5.20 -15.07
CA THR A 142 -31.28 -5.26 -14.08
C THR A 142 -32.27 -6.37 -14.47
N HIS A 143 -32.24 -7.49 -13.75
CA HIS A 143 -33.39 -8.40 -13.74
C HIS A 143 -34.40 -7.88 -12.72
N ALA A 144 -35.35 -7.09 -13.20
CA ALA A 144 -36.47 -6.62 -12.40
C ALA A 144 -37.44 -7.78 -12.12
N VAL A 145 -37.47 -8.29 -10.89
CA VAL A 145 -38.69 -8.86 -10.33
C VAL A 145 -39.46 -7.69 -9.72
N GLY A 146 -40.33 -7.09 -10.54
CA GLY A 146 -41.34 -6.07 -10.18
C GLY A 146 -41.03 -5.14 -8.99
N GLY A 147 -40.42 -3.99 -9.26
CA GLY A 147 -40.28 -2.89 -8.29
C GLY A 147 -39.80 -1.61 -8.98
N LYS A 148 -40.33 -0.45 -8.58
CA LYS A 148 -40.03 0.86 -9.17
C LYS A 148 -38.53 1.17 -9.08
N GLY A 149 -37.97 1.69 -10.17
CA GLY A 149 -36.54 1.92 -10.36
C GLY A 149 -35.87 2.66 -9.20
N ILE A 150 -34.81 2.05 -8.68
CA ILE A 150 -33.93 2.62 -7.67
C ILE A 150 -32.78 3.32 -8.41
N ASP A 151 -32.67 4.63 -8.25
CA ASP A 151 -31.64 5.48 -8.87
C ASP A 151 -30.23 4.91 -8.65
N ALA A 152 -29.42 4.84 -9.71
CA ALA A 152 -28.05 4.31 -9.74
C ALA A 152 -27.02 5.16 -8.94
N HIS A 153 -27.48 5.99 -8.01
CA HIS A 153 -26.66 6.99 -7.34
C HIS A 153 -25.89 6.46 -6.11
N CYS A 154 -26.21 5.25 -5.62
CA CYS A 154 -25.81 4.80 -4.29
C CYS A 154 -24.69 3.73 -4.23
N ILE A 155 -24.13 3.27 -5.36
CA ILE A 155 -23.21 2.11 -5.38
C ILE A 155 -21.71 2.53 -5.35
N SER A 156 -21.38 3.83 -5.42
CA SER A 156 -19.99 4.30 -5.41
C SER A 156 -19.36 4.49 -4.03
N ASP A 157 -20.13 4.39 -2.95
CA ASP A 157 -19.77 5.02 -1.66
C ASP A 157 -19.13 4.06 -0.63
N GLY A 158 -18.78 2.85 -1.05
CA GLY A 158 -18.09 1.87 -0.21
C GLY A 158 -16.55 1.86 -0.32
N LEU A 159 -15.95 2.66 -1.21
CA LEU A 159 -14.50 2.65 -1.43
C LEU A 159 -13.79 3.82 -0.72
N PRO A 160 -12.76 3.55 0.11
CA PRO A 160 -12.08 4.56 0.88
C PRO A 160 -11.17 5.38 -0.04
N SER A 161 -11.54 6.61 -0.40
CA SER A 161 -10.54 7.57 -0.88
C SER A 161 -11.00 9.02 -0.87
N PHE A 162 -10.17 9.85 -0.24
CA PHE A 162 -10.00 11.28 -0.53
C PHE A 162 -9.37 11.51 -1.94
N ASN A 163 -9.20 10.45 -2.72
CA ASN A 163 -8.47 10.40 -3.97
C ASN A 163 -9.39 9.93 -5.12
N LEU A 164 -9.68 10.90 -5.98
CA LEU A 164 -10.33 10.86 -7.29
C LEU A 164 -11.84 10.56 -7.37
N PRO A 165 -12.59 11.34 -8.17
CA PRO A 165 -13.97 11.03 -8.52
C PRO A 165 -14.00 9.74 -9.36
N ASN A 166 -14.84 8.79 -8.95
CA ASN A 166 -15.15 7.54 -9.67
C ASN A 166 -15.77 7.74 -11.08
N ARG A 167 -15.77 8.96 -11.62
CA ARG A 167 -16.09 9.27 -13.02
C ARG A 167 -15.02 10.21 -13.56
N LEU A 168 -13.98 9.64 -14.14
CA LEU A 168 -12.93 10.41 -14.81
C LEU A 168 -13.41 10.83 -16.19
N SER A 169 -13.32 12.12 -16.49
CA SER A 169 -13.43 12.61 -17.87
C SER A 169 -12.27 12.05 -18.70
N SER A 170 -12.44 12.01 -20.02
CA SER A 170 -11.35 11.60 -20.94
C SER A 170 -10.09 12.48 -20.80
N LYS A 171 -10.26 13.76 -20.42
CA LYS A 171 -9.15 14.67 -20.11
C LYS A 171 -8.41 14.30 -18.82
N ASP A 172 -9.13 13.80 -17.81
CA ASP A 172 -8.54 13.38 -16.54
C ASP A 172 -7.77 12.06 -16.72
N ASP A 173 -8.23 11.18 -17.61
CA ASP A 173 -7.54 9.92 -17.95
C ASP A 173 -6.16 10.16 -18.55
N VAL A 174 -6.05 11.11 -19.49
CA VAL A 174 -4.77 11.50 -20.11
C VAL A 174 -3.80 12.06 -19.07
N SER A 175 -4.30 12.93 -18.18
CA SER A 175 -3.51 13.49 -17.08
C SER A 175 -2.99 12.39 -16.14
N LEU A 176 -3.83 11.41 -15.80
CA LEU A 176 -3.45 10.30 -14.91
C LEU A 176 -2.47 9.32 -15.54
N ARG A 177 -2.52 9.09 -16.86
CA ARG A 177 -1.49 8.30 -17.56
C ARG A 177 -0.14 8.97 -17.42
N GLU A 178 -0.08 10.28 -17.61
CA GLU A 178 1.15 11.04 -17.46
C GLU A 178 1.67 11.04 -16.01
N VAL A 179 0.78 11.20 -15.02
CA VAL A 179 1.14 11.06 -13.60
C VAL A 179 1.65 9.65 -13.29
N THR A 180 0.97 8.61 -13.78
CA THR A 180 1.35 7.20 -13.64
C THR A 180 2.75 6.96 -14.19
N ARG A 181 3.01 7.42 -15.41
CA ARG A 181 4.33 7.35 -16.06
C ARG A 181 5.39 8.06 -15.23
N LYS A 182 5.10 9.26 -14.73
CA LYS A 182 6.02 10.09 -13.95
C LYS A 182 6.41 9.41 -12.63
N VAL A 183 5.44 8.88 -11.88
CA VAL A 183 5.69 8.20 -10.61
C VAL A 183 6.53 6.93 -10.80
N LEU A 184 6.15 6.07 -11.76
CA LEU A 184 6.92 4.84 -12.03
C LEU A 184 8.34 5.15 -12.54
N HIS A 185 8.47 6.17 -13.39
CA HIS A 185 9.77 6.64 -13.86
C HIS A 185 10.63 7.18 -12.70
N ASP A 186 10.05 7.94 -11.77
CA ASP A 186 10.78 8.49 -10.62
C ASP A 186 11.27 7.41 -9.67
N LEU A 187 10.42 6.46 -9.32
CA LEU A 187 10.79 5.35 -8.45
C LEU A 187 11.87 4.48 -9.11
N THR A 188 11.70 4.12 -10.38
CA THR A 188 12.68 3.32 -11.12
C THR A 188 14.01 4.05 -11.29
N THR A 189 13.98 5.34 -11.61
CA THR A 189 15.20 6.14 -11.76
C THR A 189 15.89 6.35 -10.42
N GLY A 190 15.14 6.61 -9.34
CA GLY A 190 15.69 6.73 -7.99
C GLY A 190 16.37 5.44 -7.53
N ILE A 191 15.74 4.28 -7.78
CA ILE A 191 16.34 2.96 -7.51
C ILE A 191 17.62 2.78 -8.32
N ALA A 192 17.58 3.06 -9.63
CA ALA A 192 18.75 2.92 -10.49
C ALA A 192 19.93 3.82 -10.07
N LEU A 193 19.65 5.06 -9.65
CA LEU A 193 20.66 6.00 -9.16
C LEU A 193 21.33 5.51 -7.87
N LEU A 194 20.56 4.97 -6.93
CA LEU A 194 21.09 4.58 -5.63
C LEU A 194 21.58 3.13 -5.57
N THR A 195 21.23 2.26 -6.52
CA THR A 195 21.67 0.86 -6.50
C THR A 195 23.18 0.78 -6.71
N PRO A 196 23.94 0.10 -5.83
CA PRO A 196 25.38 -0.03 -6.00
C PRO A 196 25.70 -0.84 -7.26
N THR A 197 26.75 -0.44 -7.98
CA THR A 197 27.20 -1.11 -9.22
C THR A 197 27.64 -2.55 -8.97
N THR A 198 28.07 -2.87 -7.74
CA THR A 198 28.49 -4.21 -7.34
C THR A 198 27.50 -4.78 -6.32
N ALA A 199 27.18 -6.07 -6.46
CA ALA A 199 26.21 -6.74 -5.59
C ALA A 199 26.62 -6.76 -4.10
N PHE A 200 27.91 -6.56 -3.82
CA PHE A 200 28.51 -6.50 -2.49
C PHE A 200 29.11 -5.12 -2.18
N GLY A 201 28.72 -4.08 -2.93
CA GLY A 201 29.19 -2.73 -2.66
C GLY A 201 28.67 -2.24 -1.30
N ALA A 202 29.56 -1.69 -0.48
CA ALA A 202 29.13 -0.99 0.72
C ALA A 202 28.32 0.25 0.34
N ILE A 203 27.29 0.55 1.11
CA ILE A 203 26.44 1.73 0.91
C ILE A 203 26.32 2.52 2.22
N SER A 204 26.07 3.82 2.11
CA SER A 204 25.84 4.63 3.30
C SER A 204 24.47 4.32 3.95
N PRO A 205 24.30 4.57 5.26
CA PRO A 205 23.00 4.38 5.93
C PRO A 205 21.87 5.14 5.24
N LYS A 206 22.13 6.37 4.77
CA LYS A 206 21.14 7.21 4.08
C LYS A 206 20.78 6.67 2.69
N GLN A 207 21.74 6.09 1.98
CA GLN A 207 21.49 5.41 0.72
C GLN A 207 20.62 4.16 0.93
N ALA A 208 20.90 3.36 1.95
CA ALA A 208 20.09 2.19 2.32
C ALA A 208 18.65 2.58 2.66
N GLU A 209 18.46 3.56 3.55
CA GLU A 209 17.15 4.09 3.93
C GLU A 209 16.32 4.52 2.71
N ARG A 210 16.94 5.30 1.80
CA ARG A 210 16.28 5.77 0.58
C ARG A 210 15.93 4.64 -0.39
N LEU A 211 16.82 3.66 -0.60
CA LEU A 211 16.54 2.47 -1.41
C LEU A 211 15.37 1.67 -0.84
N GLY A 212 15.36 1.46 0.48
CA GLY A 212 14.27 0.80 1.18
C GLY A 212 12.94 1.49 0.93
N ASN A 213 12.90 2.82 1.07
CA ASN A 213 11.69 3.61 0.84
C ASN A 213 11.22 3.59 -0.62
N LEU A 214 12.13 3.71 -1.59
CA LEU A 214 11.79 3.67 -3.01
C LEU A 214 11.17 2.32 -3.41
N HIS A 215 11.79 1.21 -2.99
CA HIS A 215 11.23 -0.13 -3.22
C HIS A 215 9.89 -0.31 -2.52
N MET A 216 9.75 0.15 -1.26
CA MET A 216 8.48 0.09 -0.55
C MET A 216 7.38 0.82 -1.31
N GLN A 217 7.65 2.05 -1.76
CA GLN A 217 6.66 2.85 -2.50
C GLN A 217 6.24 2.18 -3.81
N ARG A 218 7.20 1.65 -4.58
CA ARG A 218 6.91 0.97 -5.85
C ARG A 218 6.14 -0.33 -5.62
N GLY A 219 6.55 -1.14 -4.65
CA GLY A 219 5.85 -2.36 -4.26
C GLY A 219 4.41 -2.09 -3.80
N ARG A 220 4.17 -0.98 -3.08
CA ARG A 220 2.80 -0.57 -2.68
C ARG A 220 1.92 -0.23 -3.88
N LEU A 221 2.45 0.49 -4.86
CA LEU A 221 1.72 0.79 -6.10
C LEU A 221 1.38 -0.49 -6.87
N TYR A 222 2.36 -1.38 -7.03
CA TYR A 222 2.15 -2.67 -7.71
C TYR A 222 1.14 -3.54 -6.96
N ARG A 223 1.16 -3.58 -5.63
CA ARG A 223 0.14 -4.30 -4.84
C ARG A 223 -1.26 -3.79 -5.11
N VAL A 224 -1.45 -2.47 -5.06
CA VAL A 224 -2.77 -1.87 -5.29
C VAL A 224 -3.23 -2.10 -6.74
N ALA A 225 -2.30 -2.08 -7.70
CA ALA A 225 -2.61 -2.45 -9.07
C ALA A 225 -3.05 -3.91 -9.18
N ALA A 226 -2.33 -4.84 -8.55
CA ALA A 226 -2.67 -6.27 -8.53
C ALA A 226 -4.08 -6.51 -7.96
N ASP A 227 -4.39 -5.93 -6.79
CA ASP A 227 -5.71 -6.04 -6.13
C ASP A 227 -6.85 -5.45 -6.97
N LYS A 228 -6.61 -4.35 -7.67
CA LYS A 228 -7.63 -3.76 -8.54
C LYS A 228 -7.83 -4.58 -9.82
N LEU A 229 -6.77 -5.10 -10.41
CA LEU A 229 -6.84 -5.91 -11.63
C LEU A 229 -7.43 -7.30 -11.38
N SER A 230 -7.24 -7.88 -10.19
CA SER A 230 -7.83 -9.18 -9.82
C SER A 230 -9.34 -9.13 -9.65
N ARG A 231 -9.91 -7.92 -9.46
CA ARG A 231 -11.37 -7.68 -9.38
C ARG A 231 -12.05 -7.62 -10.75
N ASN A 232 -11.34 -7.90 -11.84
CA ASN A 232 -11.96 -8.08 -13.15
C ASN A 232 -12.97 -9.23 -13.10
N GLY A 233 -14.26 -8.91 -13.22
CA GLY A 233 -15.32 -9.92 -13.20
C GLY A 233 -16.68 -9.40 -12.72
N ASN A 234 -17.63 -10.34 -12.59
CA ASN A 234 -18.97 -10.05 -12.09
C ASN A 234 -18.91 -9.79 -10.58
N LEU A 235 -19.17 -8.55 -10.16
CA LEU A 235 -19.56 -8.28 -8.79
C LEU A 235 -21.07 -8.49 -8.65
N VAL A 236 -21.44 -9.33 -7.69
CA VAL A 236 -22.82 -9.50 -7.26
C VAL A 236 -23.03 -8.55 -6.08
N ASP A 237 -23.69 -7.43 -6.32
CA ASP A 237 -24.10 -6.52 -5.25
C ASP A 237 -25.55 -6.86 -4.85
N SER A 238 -25.72 -7.36 -3.64
CA SER A 238 -27.03 -7.69 -3.08
C SER A 238 -27.49 -6.54 -2.20
N VAL A 239 -28.44 -5.75 -2.71
CA VAL A 239 -29.07 -4.68 -1.94
C VAL A 239 -30.34 -5.23 -1.32
N GLU A 240 -30.37 -5.29 0.01
CA GLU A 240 -31.56 -5.62 0.77
C GLU A 240 -32.45 -4.37 0.84
N THR A 241 -33.63 -4.45 0.23
CA THR A 241 -34.64 -3.37 0.26
C THR A 241 -35.85 -3.83 1.07
N THR A 242 -36.68 -2.89 1.52
CA THR A 242 -37.96 -3.18 2.17
C THR A 242 -38.93 -4.01 1.31
N GLU A 243 -38.68 -4.13 0.00
CA GLU A 243 -39.49 -4.91 -0.96
C GLU A 243 -38.83 -6.26 -1.35
N GLY A 244 -37.65 -6.59 -0.81
CA GLY A 244 -36.91 -7.85 -1.07
C GLY A 244 -35.43 -7.65 -1.39
N ILE A 245 -34.71 -8.75 -1.63
CA ILE A 245 -33.30 -8.75 -2.05
C ILE A 245 -33.23 -8.49 -3.56
N THR A 246 -32.70 -7.33 -3.96
CA THR A 246 -32.38 -7.06 -5.36
C THR A 246 -30.91 -7.45 -5.60
N VAL A 247 -30.68 -8.43 -6.47
CA VAL A 247 -29.34 -8.83 -6.90
C VAL A 247 -28.97 -8.06 -8.16
N ARG A 248 -27.98 -7.17 -8.08
CA ARG A 248 -27.42 -6.49 -9.25
C ARG A 248 -26.14 -7.20 -9.68
N ASN A 249 -26.13 -7.73 -10.90
CA ASN A 249 -24.91 -8.16 -11.56
C ASN A 249 -24.27 -6.95 -12.21
N VAL A 250 -23.14 -6.52 -11.67
CA VAL A 250 -22.35 -5.42 -12.21
C VAL A 250 -21.05 -6.02 -12.74
N GLU A 251 -20.84 -5.92 -14.05
CA GLU A 251 -19.56 -6.31 -14.63
C GLU A 251 -18.56 -5.17 -14.44
N LEU A 252 -17.55 -5.42 -13.60
CA LEU A 252 -16.44 -4.49 -13.35
C LEU A 252 -15.28 -4.83 -14.26
N LYS A 253 -14.79 -3.81 -14.97
CA LYS A 253 -13.58 -3.84 -15.78
C LYS A 253 -12.49 -3.00 -15.14
N ALA A 254 -11.26 -3.50 -15.25
CA ALA A 254 -10.04 -2.96 -14.73
C ALA A 254 -8.96 -3.04 -15.81
N GLU A 255 -8.35 -1.91 -16.15
CA GLU A 255 -7.17 -1.85 -17.03
C GLU A 255 -6.06 -1.05 -16.39
N PHE A 256 -4.82 -1.47 -16.62
CA PHE A 256 -3.66 -0.66 -16.29
C PHE A 256 -3.63 0.59 -17.18
N ARG A 257 -3.34 1.75 -16.59
CA ARG A 257 -3.16 3.02 -17.31
C ARG A 257 -1.81 3.06 -17.99
N ALA A 258 -1.67 2.25 -19.03
CA ALA A 258 -0.45 2.14 -19.79
C ALA A 258 -0.08 3.47 -20.46
N SER A 259 1.19 3.85 -20.31
CA SER A 259 1.88 4.74 -21.25
C SER A 259 2.77 3.91 -22.17
N ALA A 260 2.92 4.34 -23.43
CA ALA A 260 3.72 3.63 -24.41
C ALA A 260 5.17 3.44 -23.91
N GLY A 261 5.70 2.22 -24.05
CA GLY A 261 7.09 1.88 -23.70
C GLY A 261 7.33 1.44 -22.25
N GLN A 262 6.30 1.35 -21.41
CA GLN A 262 6.42 0.81 -20.05
C GLN A 262 6.34 -0.73 -20.06
N GLU A 263 7.18 -1.39 -19.26
CA GLU A 263 7.15 -2.85 -19.10
C GLU A 263 5.84 -3.29 -18.43
N GLU A 264 5.35 -2.48 -17.48
CA GLU A 264 4.12 -2.72 -16.73
C GLU A 264 2.86 -2.76 -17.60
N ALA A 265 2.92 -2.23 -18.82
CA ALA A 265 1.80 -2.27 -19.76
C ALA A 265 1.40 -3.69 -20.19
N ARG A 266 2.30 -4.67 -20.02
CA ARG A 266 2.09 -6.08 -20.40
C ARG A 266 1.80 -6.98 -19.19
N TRP A 267 1.84 -6.43 -17.99
CA TRP A 267 1.74 -7.20 -16.76
C TRP A 267 0.29 -7.59 -16.46
N SER A 268 0.11 -8.85 -16.09
CA SER A 268 -1.11 -9.36 -15.48
C SER A 268 -1.21 -8.97 -14.01
N SER A 269 -2.35 -9.21 -13.38
CA SER A 269 -2.52 -9.04 -11.92
C SER A 269 -1.45 -9.84 -11.13
N LEU A 270 -1.12 -11.05 -11.60
CA LEU A 270 -0.10 -11.89 -11.00
C LEU A 270 1.30 -11.27 -11.13
N ASP A 271 1.65 -10.74 -12.31
CA ASP A 271 2.95 -10.08 -12.52
C ASP A 271 3.12 -8.86 -11.59
N PHE A 272 2.06 -8.09 -11.38
CA PHE A 272 2.06 -6.99 -10.41
C PHE A 272 2.23 -7.50 -8.97
N GLU A 273 1.60 -8.61 -8.60
CA GLU A 273 1.71 -9.22 -7.28
C GLU A 273 3.14 -9.75 -7.03
N GLU A 274 3.73 -10.44 -7.99
CA GLU A 274 5.11 -10.95 -7.92
C GLU A 274 6.13 -9.80 -7.82
N ASN A 275 6.00 -8.76 -8.65
CA ASN A 275 6.87 -7.59 -8.59
C ASN A 275 6.69 -6.79 -7.29
N ALA A 276 5.46 -6.71 -6.76
CA ALA A 276 5.22 -6.13 -5.44
C ALA A 276 5.93 -6.92 -4.33
N SER A 277 5.84 -8.25 -4.36
CA SER A 277 6.52 -9.14 -3.40
C SER A 277 8.03 -8.93 -3.42
N ARG A 278 8.60 -8.91 -4.64
CA ARG A 278 10.03 -8.67 -4.85
C ARG A 278 10.48 -7.32 -4.30
N ASP A 279 9.71 -6.26 -4.55
CA ASP A 279 10.03 -4.93 -4.06
C ASP A 279 9.97 -4.85 -2.52
N PHE A 280 8.98 -5.49 -1.88
CA PHE A 280 8.92 -5.54 -0.41
C PHE A 280 10.09 -6.29 0.20
N MET A 281 10.49 -7.40 -0.42
CA MET A 281 11.66 -8.18 0.01
C MET A 281 12.95 -7.36 -0.07
N ILE A 282 13.15 -6.66 -1.19
CA ILE A 282 14.31 -5.79 -1.38
C ILE A 282 14.26 -4.61 -0.38
N ALA A 283 13.10 -4.01 -0.17
CA ALA A 283 12.92 -2.95 0.82
C ALA A 283 13.32 -3.42 2.24
N GLY A 284 12.89 -4.62 2.64
CA GLY A 284 13.29 -5.25 3.89
C GLY A 284 14.81 -5.49 3.98
N ARG A 285 15.44 -5.90 2.88
CA ARG A 285 16.90 -6.09 2.80
C ARG A 285 17.67 -4.79 3.06
N TYR A 286 17.12 -3.65 2.64
CA TYR A 286 17.67 -2.31 2.90
C TYR A 286 17.29 -1.73 4.28
N GLY A 287 16.60 -2.50 5.13
CA GLY A 287 16.26 -2.08 6.50
C GLY A 287 14.89 -1.41 6.65
N ASN A 288 14.01 -1.48 5.65
CA ASN A 288 12.64 -1.01 5.80
C ASN A 288 11.76 -2.09 6.47
N GLU A 289 11.43 -1.90 7.75
CA GLU A 289 10.67 -2.87 8.55
C GLU A 289 9.25 -3.13 8.01
N THR A 290 8.58 -2.09 7.50
CA THR A 290 7.27 -2.24 6.86
C THR A 290 7.36 -3.10 5.61
N GLY A 291 8.39 -2.88 4.79
CA GLY A 291 8.71 -3.71 3.63
C GLY A 291 8.96 -5.16 4.02
N LYS A 292 9.75 -5.40 5.06
CA LYS A 292 9.99 -6.74 5.62
C LYS A 292 8.70 -7.43 6.07
N ALA A 293 7.85 -6.74 6.82
CA ALA A 293 6.57 -7.29 7.27
C ALA A 293 5.63 -7.59 6.08
N LEU A 294 5.58 -6.72 5.07
CA LEU A 294 4.79 -6.92 3.87
C LEU A 294 5.34 -8.05 2.99
N ALA A 295 6.65 -8.26 2.96
CA ALA A 295 7.28 -9.38 2.25
C ALA A 295 6.87 -10.72 2.87
N VAL A 296 6.90 -10.82 4.20
CA VAL A 296 6.42 -12.01 4.93
C VAL A 296 4.93 -12.26 4.66
N ALA A 297 4.11 -11.21 4.67
CA ALA A 297 2.68 -11.32 4.40
C ALA A 297 2.36 -11.76 2.95
N MET A 298 3.26 -11.48 2.00
CA MET A 298 3.15 -11.87 0.59
C MET A 298 3.64 -13.28 0.31
N ASN A 299 4.41 -13.86 1.23
CA ASN A 299 5.04 -15.15 0.99
C ASN A 299 3.97 -16.27 1.07
N PRO A 300 3.73 -17.03 -0.03
CA PRO A 300 2.72 -18.08 -0.05
C PRO A 300 2.94 -19.15 1.02
N THR A 301 4.20 -19.48 1.29
CA THR A 301 4.59 -20.46 2.32
C THR A 301 4.26 -19.92 3.72
N ALA A 302 4.60 -18.67 4.00
CA ALA A 302 4.30 -18.05 5.30
C ALA A 302 2.79 -17.95 5.53
N LYS A 303 2.00 -17.67 4.49
CA LYS A 303 0.54 -17.65 4.56
C LYS A 303 -0.03 -19.02 4.90
N LEU A 304 0.40 -20.08 4.21
CA LEU A 304 -0.04 -21.46 4.48
C LEU A 304 0.34 -21.90 5.90
N CYS A 305 1.59 -21.69 6.30
CA CYS A 305 2.05 -22.00 7.66
C CYS A 305 1.23 -21.24 8.72
N GLY A 306 0.95 -19.95 8.49
CA GLY A 306 0.14 -19.13 9.39
C GLY A 306 -1.32 -19.58 9.47
N GLU A 307 -1.91 -20.04 8.36
CA GLU A 307 -3.26 -20.60 8.33
C GLU A 307 -3.34 -21.92 9.11
N ILE A 308 -2.40 -22.84 8.89
CA ILE A 308 -2.31 -24.11 9.61
C ILE A 308 -2.16 -23.88 11.11
N VAL A 309 -1.26 -22.99 11.53
CA VAL A 309 -1.06 -22.66 12.96
C VAL A 309 -2.31 -22.03 13.56
N ARG A 310 -2.98 -21.13 12.83
CA ARG A 310 -4.21 -20.48 13.31
C ARG A 310 -5.36 -21.47 13.43
N GLU A 311 -5.47 -22.42 12.51
CA GLU A 311 -6.46 -23.50 12.58
C GLU A 311 -6.18 -24.45 13.76
N ALA A 312 -4.93 -24.86 13.95
CA ALA A 312 -4.51 -25.67 15.09
C ALA A 312 -4.80 -24.96 16.42
N MET A 313 -4.44 -23.68 16.55
CA MET A 313 -4.73 -22.87 17.74
C MET A 313 -6.24 -22.78 18.00
N ARG A 314 -7.06 -22.47 16.98
CA ARG A 314 -8.52 -22.43 17.12
C ARG A 314 -9.08 -23.77 17.61
N LYS A 315 -8.54 -24.88 17.12
CA LYS A 315 -8.94 -26.23 17.51
C LYS A 315 -8.60 -26.52 18.97
N GLU A 316 -7.41 -26.15 19.44
CA GLU A 316 -7.01 -26.29 20.85
C GLU A 316 -7.87 -25.43 21.79
N TYR A 317 -8.17 -24.17 21.43
CA TYR A 317 -9.05 -23.32 22.24
C TYR A 317 -10.51 -23.79 22.26
N ALA A 318 -11.00 -24.37 21.16
CA ALA A 318 -12.34 -24.93 21.10
C ALA A 318 -12.47 -26.24 21.90
N LEU A 319 -11.39 -27.03 22.01
CA LEU A 319 -11.36 -28.29 22.76
C LEU A 319 -11.07 -28.07 24.26
N GLY A 320 -10.21 -27.12 24.61
CA GLY A 320 -9.89 -26.78 26.00
C GLY A 320 -11.02 -26.11 26.79
N GLY A 321 -12.10 -25.69 26.12
CA GLY A 321 -13.31 -25.13 26.75
C GLY A 321 -14.34 -26.17 27.20
N VAL A 322 -14.21 -27.43 26.79
CA VAL A 322 -15.23 -28.48 27.04
C VAL A 322 -14.85 -29.41 28.20
N GLU A 323 -13.58 -29.45 28.62
CA GLU A 323 -13.13 -30.33 29.72
C GLU A 323 -13.38 -29.77 31.14
N ASN A 324 -13.68 -28.49 31.31
CA ASN A 324 -13.88 -27.88 32.64
C ASN A 324 -15.34 -27.85 33.14
N GLN A 325 -16.28 -28.57 32.52
CA GLN A 325 -17.69 -28.60 32.96
C GLN A 325 -18.12 -29.89 33.68
N LYS A 326 -17.21 -30.82 34.00
CA LYS A 326 -17.58 -32.07 34.69
C LYS A 326 -17.29 -32.16 36.19
N ASP A 327 -16.62 -31.19 36.80
CA ASP A 327 -16.22 -31.30 38.22
C ASP A 327 -16.57 -30.10 39.11
N GLU A 328 -17.65 -29.36 38.81
CA GLU A 328 -18.09 -28.27 39.68
C GLU A 328 -19.59 -28.31 40.01
N SER A 329 -20.03 -29.47 40.49
CA SER A 329 -21.23 -29.56 41.33
C SER A 329 -20.81 -29.85 42.76
N VAL A 330 -20.46 -28.82 43.54
CA VAL A 330 -20.74 -28.61 44.99
C VAL A 330 -19.90 -27.41 45.46
N ARG A 331 -20.48 -26.21 45.39
CA ARG A 331 -20.63 -25.30 46.55
C ARG A 331 -21.35 -24.03 46.14
N LYS A 332 -22.52 -23.84 46.73
CA LYS A 332 -23.22 -22.55 46.81
C LYS A 332 -22.37 -21.60 47.66
N GLU A 333 -22.15 -20.37 47.20
CA GLU A 333 -22.32 -19.15 47.99
C GLU A 333 -22.29 -17.89 47.12
N GLN A 334 -23.08 -16.89 47.55
CA GLN A 334 -23.49 -15.66 46.87
C GLN A 334 -22.43 -14.53 46.90
N PRO A 335 -22.62 -13.42 46.16
CA PRO A 335 -21.52 -12.62 45.62
C PRO A 335 -21.09 -11.47 46.53
N THR A 336 -19.77 -11.29 46.69
CA THR A 336 -19.18 -10.06 47.22
C THR A 336 -18.68 -9.16 46.10
N ARG A 337 -19.30 -7.97 46.06
CA ARG A 337 -18.98 -6.81 45.24
C ARG A 337 -17.54 -6.34 45.51
N MET A 338 -16.63 -6.50 44.56
CA MET A 338 -15.34 -5.81 44.55
C MET A 338 -15.09 -5.13 43.20
N LYS A 339 -14.78 -3.84 43.28
CA LYS A 339 -14.41 -2.94 42.18
C LYS A 339 -13.10 -3.41 41.55
N THR A 340 -13.09 -3.64 40.24
CA THR A 340 -11.85 -3.67 39.45
C THR A 340 -11.83 -2.50 38.48
N ARG A 341 -10.88 -1.62 38.75
CA ARG A 341 -10.41 -0.52 37.91
C ARG A 341 -9.69 -1.15 36.71
N SER A 342 -10.31 -1.17 35.54
CA SER A 342 -9.64 -1.57 34.30
C SER A 342 -8.72 -0.44 33.83
N LYS A 343 -7.42 -0.70 33.87
CA LYS A 343 -6.46 -0.07 32.98
C LYS A 343 -6.67 -0.72 31.61
N THR A 344 -7.17 0.04 30.64
CA THR A 344 -7.00 -0.27 29.23
C THR A 344 -5.72 0.44 28.78
N GLU A 345 -4.63 -0.33 28.71
CA GLU A 345 -3.49 0.01 27.87
C GLU A 345 -3.95 -0.14 26.42
N ASN A 346 -4.27 0.99 25.78
CA ASN A 346 -4.40 1.04 24.34
C ASN A 346 -3.00 1.15 23.76
N CYS A 347 -2.55 0.11 23.07
CA CYS A 347 -1.47 0.21 22.09
C CYS A 347 -1.95 1.10 20.94
N GLU A 348 -1.64 2.39 21.03
CA GLU A 348 -1.64 3.27 19.86
C GLU A 348 -0.55 2.79 18.90
N PHE A 349 -0.99 2.34 17.73
CA PHE A 349 -0.14 2.15 16.56
C PHE A 349 0.29 3.54 16.08
N ASP A 350 1.53 3.91 16.38
CA ASP A 350 2.22 5.01 15.73
C ASP A 350 2.45 4.66 14.25
N ILE A 351 1.68 5.33 13.39
CA ILE A 351 1.95 5.42 11.96
C ILE A 351 3.10 6.43 11.82
N ALA A 352 4.34 5.92 11.79
CA ALA A 352 5.51 6.71 11.43
C ALA A 352 5.55 6.91 9.92
N ALA A 353 5.65 8.19 9.54
CA ALA A 353 5.77 8.73 8.19
C ALA A 353 7.18 8.53 7.60
#